data_AF-A0A1F9PZT5-F1
#
_entry.id   AF-A0A1F9PZT5-F1
#
_cell.length_a   1.000
_cell.length_b   1.000
_cell.length_c   1.000
_cell.angle_alpha   90.00
_cell.angle_beta   90.00
_cell.angle_gamma   90.00
#
_symmetry.space_group_name_H-M   'P 1'
#
loop_
_entity.id
_entity.type
_entity.pdbx_description
1 polymer ?
#
loop_
_entity_poly.entity_id
_entity_poly.type
_entity_poly.pdbx_seq_one_letter_code
_entity_poly.pdbx_strand_id
1 'polypeptide(L)'
;MIELEFIGIDSVSDRKLYLLDVPSITDIPSNLQVKSQYSLCLIAADTENTPRAELSRLIQKLVTSGCVYFLFWGPGCEALHDLADEELVKLSANNKNLQEVMTTWHENDSMSEALWDSLNAAWPAEPFEDECDSLLVISVGKTQWSGQCRTALNDPRAFSAKVLAEEGQ
;
A
#
# COMPACT_ATOMS: atom_id res chain seq x y z
N MET A 1 2.72 -0.18 -21.50
CA MET A 1 1.40 -0.40 -20.90
C MET A 1 1.65 -0.49 -19.42
N ILE A 2 0.93 0.28 -18.60
CA ILE A 2 1.04 0.16 -17.14
C ILE A 2 0.21 -1.04 -16.74
N GLU A 3 0.85 -2.03 -16.12
CA GLU A 3 0.22 -3.28 -15.74
C GLU A 3 0.54 -3.61 -14.30
N LEU A 4 -0.43 -4.21 -13.62
CA LEU A 4 -0.25 -4.77 -12.29
C LEU A 4 0.59 -6.04 -12.42
N GLU A 5 1.75 -6.04 -11.77
CA GLU A 5 2.67 -7.16 -11.80
C GLU A 5 2.44 -8.06 -10.59
N PHE A 6 2.26 -9.36 -10.83
CA PHE A 6 2.31 -10.37 -9.78
C PHE A 6 3.78 -10.78 -9.56
N ILE A 7 4.29 -10.55 -8.36
CA ILE A 7 5.69 -10.81 -8.01
C ILE A 7 5.85 -12.23 -7.44
N GLY A 8 4.96 -12.63 -6.53
CA GLY A 8 5.08 -13.93 -5.87
C GLY A 8 4.08 -14.12 -4.73
N ILE A 9 4.36 -15.12 -3.90
CA ILE A 9 3.60 -15.41 -2.68
C ILE A 9 4.58 -15.35 -1.52
N ASP A 10 4.26 -14.58 -0.48
CA ASP A 10 5.03 -14.61 0.76
C ASP A 10 4.79 -15.93 1.49
N SER A 11 5.86 -16.69 1.74
CA SER A 11 5.79 -17.99 2.41
C SER A 11 5.42 -17.93 3.90
N VAL A 12 5.42 -16.75 4.51
CA VAL A 12 5.07 -16.58 5.94
C VAL A 12 3.60 -16.24 6.10
N SER A 13 3.11 -15.24 5.36
CA SER A 13 1.71 -14.78 5.44
C SER A 13 0.77 -15.44 4.42
N ASP A 14 1.29 -16.25 3.49
CA ASP A 14 0.60 -16.79 2.31
C ASP A 14 -0.02 -15.70 1.38
N ARG A 15 0.36 -14.43 1.57
CA ARG A 15 -0.16 -13.31 0.76
C ARG A 15 0.42 -13.31 -0.64
N LYS A 16 -0.42 -13.06 -1.63
CA LYS A 16 -0.03 -12.73 -3.00
C LYS A 16 0.55 -11.32 -3.03
N LEU A 17 1.72 -11.18 -3.62
CA LEU A 17 2.47 -9.92 -3.67
C LEU A 17 2.36 -9.30 -5.06
N TYR A 18 1.92 -8.05 -5.12
CA TYR A 18 1.78 -7.31 -6.35
C TYR A 18 2.54 -5.98 -6.32
N LEU A 19 3.07 -5.58 -7.48
CA LEU A 19 3.70 -4.30 -7.69
C LEU A 19 3.01 -3.56 -8.84
N LEU A 20 2.67 -2.29 -8.60
CA LEU A 20 2.24 -1.36 -9.62
C LEU A 20 3.23 -0.19 -9.66
N ASP A 21 4.05 -0.13 -10.71
CA ASP A 21 4.99 0.98 -10.95
C ASP A 21 4.39 1.96 -11.97
N VAL A 22 4.19 3.21 -11.55
CA VAL A 22 3.53 4.25 -12.35
C VAL A 22 4.31 5.57 -12.34
N PRO A 23 4.34 6.33 -13.45
CA PRO A 23 4.99 7.65 -13.46
C PRO A 23 4.26 8.69 -12.59
N SER A 24 2.94 8.61 -12.51
CA SER A 24 2.08 9.52 -11.75
C SER A 24 0.92 8.78 -11.07
N ILE A 25 0.39 9.35 -9.99
CA ILE A 25 -0.86 8.89 -9.34
C ILE A 25 -2.02 8.84 -10.34
N THR A 26 -2.04 9.75 -11.32
CA THR A 26 -3.09 9.79 -12.35
C THR A 26 -3.02 8.62 -13.33
N ASP A 27 -1.88 7.95 -13.43
CA ASP A 27 -1.67 6.80 -14.32
C ASP A 27 -2.13 5.46 -13.70
N ILE A 28 -2.55 5.46 -12.44
CA ILE A 28 -3.08 4.27 -11.77
C ILE A 28 -4.39 3.84 -12.47
N PRO A 29 -4.47 2.62 -13.04
CA PRO A 29 -5.62 2.19 -13.82
C PRO A 29 -6.94 2.31 -13.04
N SER A 30 -8.01 2.77 -13.69
CA SER A 30 -9.33 2.86 -13.06
C SER A 30 -9.95 1.50 -12.76
N ASN A 31 -9.53 0.47 -13.48
CA ASN A 31 -9.94 -0.93 -13.31
C ASN A 31 -8.84 -1.76 -12.65
N LEU A 32 -8.08 -1.18 -11.71
CA LEU A 32 -7.07 -1.91 -10.95
C LEU A 32 -7.74 -3.07 -10.21
N GLN A 33 -7.44 -4.30 -10.64
CA GLN A 33 -7.98 -5.53 -10.08
C GLN A 33 -6.84 -6.34 -9.47
N VAL A 34 -6.74 -6.29 -8.15
CA VAL A 34 -5.99 -7.29 -7.38
C VAL A 34 -6.84 -8.56 -7.33
N LYS A 35 -6.26 -9.75 -7.55
CA LYS A 35 -7.01 -11.02 -7.52
C LYS A 35 -7.26 -11.48 -6.07
N SER A 36 -7.94 -10.63 -5.32
CA SER A 36 -8.38 -10.82 -3.94
C SER A 36 -9.65 -10.03 -3.69
N GLN A 37 -10.43 -10.45 -2.70
CA GLN A 37 -11.57 -9.67 -2.24
C GLN A 37 -11.13 -8.46 -1.42
N TYR A 38 -10.15 -8.65 -0.53
CA TYR A 38 -9.51 -7.57 0.20
C TYR A 38 -7.99 -7.53 0.01
N SER A 39 -7.42 -6.34 0.12
CA SER A 39 -5.96 -6.16 0.02
C SER A 39 -5.44 -5.12 1.01
N LEU A 40 -4.18 -5.29 1.36
CA LEU A 40 -3.35 -4.25 1.94
C LEU A 40 -2.70 -3.46 0.81
N CYS A 41 -2.49 -2.16 1.00
CA CYS A 41 -1.87 -1.31 0.00
C CYS A 41 -0.81 -0.40 0.62
N LEU A 42 0.46 -0.58 0.24
CA LEU A 42 1.51 0.39 0.48
C LEU A 42 1.59 1.35 -0.71
N ILE A 43 1.45 2.65 -0.46
CA ILE A 43 1.60 3.71 -1.47
C ILE A 43 2.91 4.44 -1.20
N ALA A 44 3.91 4.19 -2.05
CA ALA A 44 5.18 4.90 -2.09
C ALA A 44 5.10 6.04 -3.11
N ALA A 45 4.87 7.27 -2.64
CA ALA A 45 4.64 8.42 -3.49
C ALA A 45 5.22 9.72 -2.92
N ASP A 46 5.51 10.67 -3.82
CA ASP A 46 5.81 12.06 -3.48
C ASP A 46 4.54 12.88 -3.70
N THR A 47 3.86 13.28 -2.62
CA THR A 47 2.52 13.85 -2.68
C THR A 47 2.47 15.35 -2.37
N GLU A 48 3.60 15.98 -2.01
CA GLU A 48 3.66 17.40 -1.61
C GLU A 48 3.02 18.35 -2.63
N ASN A 49 3.18 18.04 -3.92
CA ASN A 49 2.68 18.85 -5.02
C ASN A 49 1.50 18.21 -5.77
N THR A 50 0.96 17.09 -5.26
CA THR A 50 -0.18 16.42 -5.89
C THR A 50 -1.48 17.07 -5.43
N PRO A 51 -2.39 17.47 -6.35
CA PRO A 51 -3.66 18.05 -5.96
C PRO A 51 -4.48 17.12 -5.05
N ARG A 52 -5.00 17.65 -3.93
CA ARG A 52 -5.84 16.90 -2.98
C ARG A 52 -7.00 16.15 -3.66
N ALA A 53 -7.59 16.72 -4.70
CA ALA A 53 -8.67 16.08 -5.46
C ALA A 53 -8.22 14.81 -6.20
N GLU A 54 -6.97 14.73 -6.64
CA GLU A 54 -6.41 13.54 -7.28
C GLU A 54 -6.11 12.46 -6.24
N LEU A 55 -5.55 12.86 -5.10
CA LEU A 55 -5.31 11.99 -3.96
C LEU A 55 -6.63 11.40 -3.42
N SER A 56 -7.67 12.22 -3.27
CA SER A 56 -9.01 11.78 -2.84
C SER A 56 -9.59 10.74 -3.80
N ARG A 57 -9.48 10.97 -5.12
CA ARG A 57 -9.90 9.99 -6.14
C ARG A 57 -9.09 8.70 -6.08
N LEU A 58 -7.80 8.77 -5.77
CA LEU A 58 -6.96 7.59 -5.57
C LEU A 58 -7.48 6.75 -4.42
N ILE A 59 -7.71 7.36 -3.25
CA ILE A 59 -8.22 6.63 -2.06
C ILE A 59 -9.58 6.00 -2.36
N GLN A 60 -10.53 6.75 -2.90
CA GLN A 60 -11.86 6.24 -3.26
C GLN A 60 -11.77 5.04 -4.23
N LYS A 61 -10.87 5.13 -5.21
CA LYS A 61 -10.61 4.04 -6.17
C LYS A 61 -10.11 2.79 -5.45
N LEU A 62 -9.08 2.92 -4.62
CA LEU A 62 -8.48 1.78 -3.91
C LEU A 62 -9.44 1.13 -2.92
N VAL A 63 -10.22 1.93 -2.17
CA VAL A 63 -11.29 1.43 -1.30
C VAL A 63 -12.34 0.64 -2.11
N THR A 64 -12.75 1.18 -3.25
CA THR A 64 -13.73 0.49 -4.14
C THR A 64 -13.15 -0.79 -4.74
N SER A 65 -11.84 -0.87 -4.92
CA SER A 65 -11.12 -2.08 -5.34
C SER A 65 -10.86 -3.08 -4.20
N GLY A 66 -11.36 -2.84 -2.98
CA GLY A 66 -11.21 -3.75 -1.84
C GLY A 66 -9.97 -3.50 -0.98
N CYS A 67 -9.32 -2.34 -1.06
CA CYS A 67 -8.24 -2.02 -0.12
C CYS A 67 -8.81 -1.75 1.28
N VAL A 68 -8.31 -2.49 2.27
CA VAL A 68 -8.79 -2.45 3.67
C VAL A 68 -7.71 -2.08 4.68
N TYR A 69 -6.46 -1.94 4.24
CA TYR A 69 -5.37 -1.39 5.04
C TYR A 69 -4.46 -0.58 4.14
N PHE A 70 -4.36 0.73 4.38
CA PHE A 70 -3.42 1.61 3.72
C PHE A 70 -2.16 1.85 4.57
N LEU A 71 -1.01 1.75 3.92
CA LEU A 71 0.27 2.24 4.41
C LEU A 71 0.76 3.33 3.45
N PHE A 72 1.24 4.44 3.98
CA PHE A 72 1.70 5.57 3.17
C PHE A 72 3.17 5.85 3.45
N TRP A 73 3.98 6.02 2.40
CA TRP A 73 5.39 6.35 2.51
C TRP A 73 5.82 7.39 1.45
N GLY A 74 6.75 8.26 1.83
CA GLY A 74 7.35 9.28 0.97
C GLY A 74 6.94 10.72 1.34
N PRO A 75 7.51 11.74 0.68
CA PRO A 75 7.24 13.14 1.01
C PRO A 75 5.75 13.48 0.94
N GLY A 76 5.21 14.04 2.02
CA GLY A 76 3.79 14.39 2.14
C GLY A 76 2.85 13.22 2.44
N CYS A 77 3.37 12.05 2.84
CA CYS A 77 2.55 10.87 3.09
C CYS A 77 1.64 11.00 4.32
N GLU A 78 2.02 11.75 5.36
CA GLU A 78 1.14 12.06 6.50
C GLU A 78 -0.10 12.83 6.04
N ALA A 79 0.06 13.84 5.17
CA ALA A 79 -1.07 14.58 4.62
C ALA A 79 -1.98 13.70 3.72
N LEU A 80 -1.43 12.69 3.05
CA LEU A 80 -2.20 11.70 2.31
C LEU A 80 -2.96 10.76 3.27
N HIS A 81 -2.33 10.34 4.35
CA HIS A 81 -2.96 9.55 5.42
C HIS A 81 -4.18 10.28 6.00
N ASP A 82 -4.02 11.53 6.43
CA ASP A 82 -5.12 12.32 6.99
C ASP A 82 -6.29 12.48 6.01
N LEU A 83 -5.96 12.67 4.72
CA LEU A 83 -6.96 12.68 3.66
C LEU A 83 -7.67 11.32 3.53
N ALA A 84 -6.94 10.20 3.62
CA ALA A 84 -7.53 8.89 3.52
C ALA A 84 -8.53 8.64 4.65
N ASP A 85 -8.19 9.00 5.88
CA ASP A 85 -9.09 8.94 7.04
C ASP A 85 -10.36 9.78 6.81
N GLU A 86 -10.22 11.01 6.31
CA GLU A 86 -11.38 11.84 5.96
C GLU A 86 -12.29 11.21 4.90
N GLU A 87 -11.71 10.62 3.86
CA GLU A 87 -12.47 9.94 2.81
C GLU A 87 -13.15 8.68 3.32
N LEU A 88 -12.49 7.89 4.16
CA LEU A 88 -13.06 6.70 4.80
C LEU A 88 -14.25 7.07 5.68
N VAL A 89 -14.16 8.15 6.47
CA VAL A 89 -15.29 8.66 7.25
C VAL A 89 -16.47 9.02 6.35
N LYS A 90 -16.26 9.74 5.24
CA LYS A 90 -17.32 10.09 4.29
C LYS A 90 -17.96 8.86 3.64
N LEU A 91 -17.14 7.91 3.20
CA LEU A 91 -17.62 6.70 2.53
C LEU A 91 -18.35 5.76 3.51
N SER A 92 -17.93 5.74 4.77
CA SER A 92 -18.52 4.88 5.80
C SER A 92 -19.98 5.18 6.10
N ALA A 93 -20.46 6.39 5.77
CA ALA A 93 -21.87 6.75 5.86
C ALA A 93 -22.79 5.81 5.06
N ASN A 94 -22.26 5.21 3.99
CA ASN A 94 -22.99 4.27 3.13
C ASN A 94 -22.53 2.81 3.28
N ASN A 95 -21.38 2.57 3.93
CA ASN A 95 -20.85 1.24 4.17
C ASN A 95 -20.11 1.20 5.52
N LYS A 96 -20.78 0.69 6.56
CA LYS A 96 -20.22 0.67 7.93
C LYS A 96 -18.93 -0.14 8.06
N ASN A 97 -18.70 -1.14 7.22
CA ASN A 97 -17.46 -1.92 7.27
C ASN A 97 -16.23 -1.04 6.99
N LEU A 98 -16.39 0.09 6.28
CA LEU A 98 -15.29 1.02 6.04
C LEU A 98 -14.78 1.72 7.31
N GLN A 99 -15.48 1.62 8.43
CA GLN A 99 -14.99 2.11 9.74
C GLN A 99 -13.86 1.24 10.30
N GLU A 100 -13.72 0.01 9.81
CA GLU A 100 -12.71 -0.97 10.24
C GLU A 100 -11.48 -0.94 9.31
N VAL A 101 -11.50 -0.11 8.26
CA VAL A 101 -10.35 0.06 7.36
C VAL A 101 -9.24 0.77 8.13
N MET A 102 -8.04 0.19 8.07
CA MET A 102 -6.88 0.70 8.79
C MET A 102 -6.02 1.59 7.91
N THR A 103 -5.35 2.56 8.53
CA THR A 103 -4.45 3.50 7.88
C THR A 103 -3.21 3.68 8.77
N THR A 104 -2.05 3.86 8.15
CA THR A 104 -0.79 4.22 8.84
C THR A 104 0.13 4.96 7.87
N TRP A 105 1.05 5.77 8.38
CA TRP A 105 2.04 6.48 7.58
C TRP A 105 3.45 6.28 8.13
N HIS A 106 4.42 6.45 7.25
CA HIS A 106 5.84 6.20 7.51
C HIS A 106 6.69 7.40 7.05
N GLU A 107 6.35 8.61 7.53
CA GLU A 107 7.00 9.85 7.07
C GLU A 107 8.47 9.94 7.52
N ASN A 108 8.77 9.42 8.72
CA ASN A 108 10.09 9.47 9.31
C ASN A 108 10.89 8.18 9.13
N ASP A 109 10.30 7.18 8.48
CA ASP A 109 10.91 5.88 8.30
C ASP A 109 11.57 5.77 6.92
N SER A 110 12.58 4.92 6.83
CA SER A 110 13.12 4.51 5.55
C SER A 110 12.09 3.74 4.73
N MET A 111 12.26 3.73 3.40
CA MET A 111 11.48 2.87 2.51
C MET A 111 11.56 1.40 2.95
N SER A 112 12.73 0.99 3.45
CA SER A 112 12.98 -0.39 3.87
C SER A 112 12.10 -0.77 5.06
N GLU A 113 11.99 0.10 6.06
CA GLU A 113 11.12 -0.09 7.23
C GLU A 113 9.64 -0.11 6.81
N ALA A 114 9.18 0.83 5.98
CA ALA A 114 7.79 0.84 5.52
C ALA A 114 7.42 -0.42 4.70
N LEU A 115 8.34 -0.91 3.86
CA LEU A 115 8.18 -2.19 3.16
C LEU A 115 8.16 -3.37 4.14
N TRP A 116 9.05 -3.36 5.13
CA TRP A 116 9.10 -4.40 6.16
C TRP A 116 7.79 -4.46 6.96
N ASP A 117 7.25 -3.31 7.36
CA ASP A 117 5.97 -3.21 8.07
C ASP A 117 4.83 -3.74 7.21
N SER A 118 4.77 -3.39 5.92
CA SER A 118 3.74 -3.89 5.00
C SER A 118 3.76 -5.42 4.84
N LEU A 119 4.94 -6.03 4.94
CA LEU A 119 5.15 -7.46 4.80
C LEU A 119 4.90 -8.22 6.11
N ASN A 120 5.28 -7.65 7.26
CA ASN A 120 5.39 -8.38 8.52
C ASN A 120 4.44 -7.91 9.62
N ALA A 121 4.12 -6.61 9.66
CA ALA A 121 3.39 -5.98 10.76
C ALA A 121 1.96 -5.58 10.38
N ALA A 122 1.70 -5.32 9.10
CA ALA A 122 0.39 -4.91 8.63
C ALA A 122 -0.57 -6.11 8.59
N TRP A 123 -1.59 -6.09 9.44
CA TRP A 123 -2.69 -7.05 9.46
C TRP A 123 -4.02 -6.32 9.40
N PRO A 124 -4.96 -6.74 8.55
CA PRO A 124 -6.25 -6.09 8.46
C PRO A 124 -7.06 -6.31 9.75
N ALA A 125 -8.11 -5.52 9.96
CA ALA A 125 -9.07 -5.75 11.04
C ALA A 125 -9.79 -7.09 10.87
N GLU A 126 -10.26 -7.67 11.99
CA GLU A 126 -10.95 -8.97 12.07
C GLU A 126 -12.01 -9.21 10.97
N PRO A 127 -12.87 -8.24 10.59
CA PRO A 127 -13.89 -8.47 9.57
C PRO A 127 -13.37 -8.76 8.16
N PHE A 128 -12.08 -8.54 7.91
CA PHE A 128 -11.45 -8.71 6.60
C PHE A 128 -10.40 -9.84 6.58
N GLU A 129 -10.02 -10.39 7.73
CA GLU A 129 -8.86 -11.27 7.90
C GLU A 129 -8.89 -12.49 6.95
N ASP A 130 -10.02 -13.17 6.87
CA ASP A 130 -10.19 -14.41 6.08
C ASP A 130 -10.10 -14.18 4.55
N GLU A 131 -10.39 -12.96 4.09
CA GLU A 131 -10.55 -12.61 2.66
C GLU A 131 -9.46 -11.63 2.17
N CYS A 132 -8.50 -11.30 3.03
CA CYS A 132 -7.41 -10.37 2.74
C CYS A 132 -6.10 -11.11 2.45
N ASP A 133 -6.01 -11.69 1.25
CA ASP A 133 -4.90 -12.57 0.86
C ASP A 133 -3.82 -11.89 -0.01
N SER A 134 -3.83 -10.56 -0.10
CA SER A 134 -2.98 -9.83 -1.05
C SER A 134 -2.38 -8.55 -0.48
N LEU A 135 -1.10 -8.33 -0.79
CA LEU A 135 -0.41 -7.05 -0.61
C LEU A 135 -0.14 -6.41 -1.98
N LEU A 136 -0.64 -5.20 -2.16
CA LEU A 136 -0.36 -4.33 -3.28
C LEU A 136 0.67 -3.27 -2.85
N VAL A 137 1.77 -3.14 -3.60
CA VAL A 137 2.67 -2.00 -3.48
C VAL A 137 2.54 -1.13 -4.72
N ILE A 138 2.22 0.16 -4.53
CA ILE A 138 2.18 1.17 -5.58
C ILE A 138 3.41 2.06 -5.45
N SER A 139 4.27 2.07 -6.47
CA SER A 139 5.41 2.97 -6.56
C SER A 139 5.14 4.06 -7.59
N VAL A 140 5.29 5.33 -7.19
CA VAL A 140 4.99 6.48 -8.03
C VAL A 140 6.23 7.30 -8.35
N GLY A 141 6.52 7.47 -9.65
CA GLY A 141 7.38 8.51 -10.19
C GLY A 141 8.89 8.35 -10.01
N LYS A 142 9.36 7.43 -9.15
CA LYS A 142 10.79 7.23 -8.90
C LYS A 142 11.20 5.76 -9.10
N THR A 143 12.02 5.52 -10.13
CA THR A 143 12.52 4.18 -10.48
C THR A 143 13.35 3.52 -9.38
N GLN A 144 14.01 4.32 -8.53
CA GLN A 144 14.71 3.80 -7.36
C GLN A 144 13.74 3.17 -6.34
N TRP A 145 12.55 3.75 -6.17
CA TRP A 145 11.53 3.22 -5.27
C TRP A 145 10.98 1.90 -5.81
N SER A 146 10.62 1.84 -7.09
CA SER A 146 10.09 0.61 -7.67
C SER A 146 11.11 -0.53 -7.68
N GLY A 147 12.41 -0.23 -7.84
CA GLY A 147 13.49 -1.19 -7.67
C GLY A 147 13.62 -1.75 -6.24
N GLN A 148 13.46 -0.91 -5.21
CA GLN A 148 13.45 -1.35 -3.81
C GLN A 148 12.21 -2.19 -3.49
N CYS A 149 11.01 -1.73 -3.90
CA CYS A 149 9.76 -2.49 -3.74
C CYS A 149 9.89 -3.88 -4.38
N ARG A 150 10.36 -3.94 -5.63
CA ARG A 150 10.57 -5.21 -6.34
C ARG A 150 11.55 -6.13 -5.62
N THR A 151 12.63 -5.59 -5.07
CA THR A 151 13.61 -6.36 -4.31
C THR A 151 12.98 -6.96 -3.05
N ALA A 152 12.21 -6.16 -2.31
CA ALA A 152 11.51 -6.60 -1.10
C ALA A 152 10.47 -7.69 -1.41
N LEU A 153 9.67 -7.51 -2.46
CA LEU A 153 8.60 -8.43 -2.81
C LEU A 153 9.10 -9.74 -3.45
N ASN A 154 10.26 -9.75 -4.12
CA ASN A 154 10.82 -10.96 -4.74
C ASN A 154 11.35 -11.97 -3.72
N ASP A 155 11.91 -11.49 -2.60
CA ASP A 155 12.40 -12.33 -1.51
C ASP A 155 12.13 -11.65 -0.16
N PRO A 156 10.87 -11.67 0.32
CA PRO A 156 10.47 -11.01 1.57
C PRO A 156 11.29 -11.45 2.77
N ARG A 157 11.72 -12.72 2.79
CA ARG A 157 12.49 -13.29 3.90
C ARG A 157 13.91 -12.75 3.91
N ALA A 158 14.63 -12.78 2.79
CA ALA A 158 15.98 -12.23 2.72
C ALA A 158 15.97 -10.72 2.93
N PHE A 159 14.99 -10.02 2.38
CA PHE A 159 14.77 -8.60 2.62
C PHE A 159 14.57 -8.31 4.12
N SER A 160 13.66 -9.02 4.78
CA SER A 160 13.37 -8.79 6.19
C SER A 160 14.55 -9.10 7.10
N ALA A 161 15.32 -10.15 6.80
CA ALA A 161 16.55 -10.46 7.53
C ALA A 161 17.60 -9.33 7.41
N LYS A 162 17.66 -8.64 6.27
CA LYS A 162 18.55 -7.50 6.07
C LYS A 162 18.10 -6.29 6.88
N VAL A 163 16.82 -5.91 6.82
CA VAL A 163 16.28 -4.75 7.56
C VAL A 163 16.53 -4.90 9.06
N LEU A 164 16.17 -6.06 9.63
CA LEU A 164 16.37 -6.34 11.06
C LEU A 164 17.85 -6.35 11.49
N ALA A 165 18.77 -6.68 10.58
CA ALA A 165 20.21 -6.63 10.86
C ALA A 165 20.77 -5.19 10.85
N GLU A 166 20.10 -4.25 10.18
CA GLU A 166 20.45 -2.82 10.13
C GLU A 166 19.90 -2.07 11.35
N GLU A 167 18.72 -2.44 11.86
CA GLU A 167 18.12 -1.84 13.09
C GLU A 167 18.83 -2.23 14.39
N GLY A 168 19.52 -3.38 14.40
CA GLY A 168 20.26 -3.87 15.57
C GLY A 168 21.63 -3.21 15.79
N GLN A 169 22.00 -2.19 15.02
CA GLN A 169 23.28 -1.46 15.06
C GLN A 169 23.15 -0.09 15.72
#